data_AF-A0A4Y2GCC5-F1
#
_entry.id   AF-A0A4Y2GCC5-F1
#
_cell.length_a   1.000
_cell.length_b   1.000
_cell.length_c   1.000
_cell.angle_alpha   90.00
_cell.angle_beta   90.00
_cell.angle_gamma   90.00
#
_symmetry.space_group_name_H-M   'P 1'
#
loop_
_entity.id
_entity.type
_entity.pdbx_description
1 polymer ?
#
loop_
_entity_poly.entity_id
_entity_poly.type
_entity_poly.pdbx_seq_one_letter_code
_entity_poly.pdbx_strand_id
1 'polypeptide(L)'
;MSKSVFLNLEQRIEVLRQYENGKSTRKLAELFNCGKTQINRVIKEKDLIFKEDKDFKFCGVKRMRHEKYVDIYEAVLEWFITVRAKKFLPVDLRFNTRQKNLRIIWELKIYPTAIGC
;
A
#
# COMPACT_ATOMS: atom_id res chain seq x y z
N MET A 1 -17.02 -18.29 12.45
CA MET A 1 -16.50 -17.31 11.48
C MET A 1 -15.15 -16.79 12.01
N SER A 2 -14.03 -17.45 11.68
CA SER A 2 -12.71 -16.94 12.10
C SER A 2 -12.43 -15.65 11.33
N LYS A 3 -12.13 -14.56 12.07
CA LYS A 3 -11.70 -13.30 11.46
C LYS A 3 -10.45 -13.59 10.62
N SER A 4 -10.50 -13.32 9.32
CA SER A 4 -9.36 -13.45 8.42
C SER A 4 -8.23 -12.52 8.89
N VAL A 5 -7.20 -13.09 9.52
CA VAL A 5 -6.05 -12.36 10.03
C VAL A 5 -5.13 -12.06 8.85
N PHE A 6 -5.03 -10.77 8.50
CA PHE A 6 -4.09 -10.31 7.50
C PHE A 6 -2.67 -10.32 8.07
N LEU A 7 -1.73 -10.98 7.38
CA LEU A 7 -0.32 -11.04 7.78
C LEU A 7 0.42 -9.77 7.35
N ASN A 8 1.15 -9.15 8.28
CA ASN A 8 2.07 -8.06 7.99
C ASN A 8 3.31 -8.56 7.23
N LEU A 9 4.10 -7.64 6.66
CA LEU A 9 5.33 -7.97 5.91
C LEU A 9 6.30 -8.82 6.74
N GLU A 10 6.60 -8.42 7.98
CA GLU A 10 7.44 -9.20 8.90
C GLU A 10 6.92 -10.62 9.13
N GLN A 11 5.60 -10.77 9.33
CA GLN A 11 4.98 -12.08 9.55
C GLN A 11 5.07 -12.95 8.29
N ARG A 12 4.97 -12.35 7.10
CA ARG A 12 5.13 -13.06 5.82
C ARG A 12 6.57 -13.53 5.63
N ILE A 13 7.56 -12.72 6.01
CA ILE A 13 8.98 -13.11 5.99
C ILE A 13 9.24 -14.25 6.98
N GLU A 14 8.67 -14.19 8.17
CA GLU A 14 8.80 -15.26 9.16
C GLU A 14 8.15 -16.56 8.69
N VAL A 15 7.00 -16.48 8.01
CA VAL A 15 6.38 -17.65 7.34
C VAL A 15 7.34 -18.27 6.32
N LEU A 16 8.02 -17.45 5.50
CA LEU A 16 8.99 -17.93 4.52
C LEU A 16 10.19 -18.61 5.19
N ARG A 17 10.78 -18.00 6.23
CA ARG A 17 11.88 -18.59 7.00
C ARG A 17 11.50 -19.96 7.58
N GLN A 18 10.31 -20.08 8.16
CA GLN A 18 9.85 -21.34 8.75
C GLN A 18 9.50 -22.39 7.70
N TYR A 19 9.05 -21.96 6.52
CA TYR A 19 8.83 -22.86 5.39
C TYR A 19 10.15 -23.43 4.84
N GLU A 20 11.19 -22.60 4.71
CA GLU A 20 12.54 -23.04 4.33
C GLU A 20 13.15 -24.01 5.35
N ASN A 21 12.86 -23.82 6.64
CA ASN A 21 13.20 -24.77 7.71
C ASN A 21 12.40 -26.09 7.67
N GLY A 22 11.57 -26.32 6.64
CA GLY A 22 10.87 -27.58 6.40
C GLY A 22 9.51 -27.72 7.09
N LYS A 23 8.93 -26.64 7.64
CA LYS A 23 7.58 -26.73 8.22
C LYS A 23 6.52 -26.85 7.13
N SER A 24 5.57 -27.77 7.35
CA SER A 24 4.39 -27.92 6.48
C SER A 24 3.51 -26.68 6.49
N THR A 25 2.92 -26.36 5.33
CA THR A 25 1.94 -25.28 5.14
C THR A 25 0.75 -25.36 6.09
N ARG A 26 0.35 -26.57 6.51
CA ARG A 26 -0.72 -26.78 7.49
C ARG A 26 -0.32 -26.28 8.88
N LYS A 27 0.87 -26.64 9.35
CA LYS A 27 1.41 -26.17 10.63
C LYS A 27 1.61 -24.66 10.65
N LEU A 28 2.01 -24.08 9.51
CA LEU A 28 2.14 -22.62 9.37
C LEU A 28 0.78 -21.92 9.44
N ALA A 29 -0.25 -22.46 8.77
CA ALA A 29 -1.60 -21.90 8.83
C ALA A 29 -2.15 -21.88 10.28
N GLU A 30 -1.92 -22.96 11.03
CA GLU A 30 -2.30 -23.06 12.45
C GLU A 30 -1.50 -22.09 13.32
N LEU A 31 -0.17 -22.04 13.17
CA LEU A 31 0.72 -21.17 13.95
C LEU A 31 0.39 -19.68 13.78
N PHE A 32 0.10 -19.26 12.55
CA PHE A 32 -0.20 -17.87 12.22
C PHE A 32 -1.71 -17.56 12.24
N ASN A 33 -2.54 -18.52 12.66
CA ASN A 33 -4.00 -18.43 12.70
C ASN A 33 -4.60 -17.83 11.41
N CYS A 34 -4.15 -18.33 10.26
CA CYS A 34 -4.52 -17.83 8.95
C CYS A 34 -4.95 -18.95 8.00
N GLY A 35 -5.60 -18.60 6.90
CA GLY A 35 -6.06 -19.59 5.91
C GLY A 35 -4.90 -20.21 5.13
N LYS A 36 -5.02 -21.50 4.80
CA LYS A 36 -4.04 -22.22 3.95
C LYS A 36 -3.75 -21.49 2.63
N THR A 37 -4.79 -20.90 2.02
CA THR A 37 -4.68 -20.12 0.78
C THR A 37 -3.77 -18.90 0.94
N GLN A 38 -3.78 -18.27 2.12
CA GLN A 38 -2.93 -17.11 2.41
C GLN A 38 -1.46 -17.51 2.55
N ILE A 39 -1.17 -18.63 3.22
CA ILE A 39 0.19 -19.19 3.30
C ILE A 39 0.71 -19.58 1.91
N ASN A 40 -0.09 -20.28 1.11
CA ASN A 40 0.29 -20.65 -0.25
C ASN A 40 0.56 -19.43 -1.13
N ARG A 41 -0.19 -18.35 -0.95
CA ARG A 41 0.04 -17.08 -1.64
C ARG A 41 1.38 -16.46 -1.24
N VAL A 42 1.69 -16.42 0.06
CA VAL A 42 2.98 -15.91 0.58
C VAL A 42 4.15 -16.71 0.01
N ILE A 43 4.04 -18.03 -0.06
CA ILE A 43 5.10 -18.89 -0.63
C ILE A 43 5.29 -18.63 -2.13
N LYS A 44 4.19 -18.42 -2.89
CA LYS A 44 4.27 -18.09 -4.32
C LYS A 44 4.86 -16.70 -4.58
N GLU A 45 4.53 -15.72 -3.73
CA GLU A 45 4.96 -14.32 -3.87
C GLU A 45 6.30 -14.04 -3.16
N LYS A 46 7.13 -15.07 -2.86
CA LYS A 46 8.35 -14.94 -2.05
C LYS A 46 9.31 -13.85 -2.55
N ASP A 47 9.51 -13.78 -3.87
CA ASP A 47 10.51 -12.89 -4.47
C ASP A 47 10.06 -11.42 -4.36
N LEU A 48 8.76 -11.19 -4.46
CA LEU A 48 8.15 -9.87 -4.27
C LEU A 48 8.27 -9.43 -2.81
N ILE A 49 8.01 -10.33 -1.87
CA ILE A 49 8.10 -10.05 -0.43
C ILE A 49 9.54 -9.70 -0.02
N PHE A 50 10.54 -10.41 -0.54
CA PHE A 50 11.95 -10.07 -0.27
C PHE A 50 12.40 -8.77 -0.94
N LYS A 51 11.83 -8.42 -2.09
CA LYS A 51 12.06 -7.12 -2.71
C LYS A 51 11.44 -6.01 -1.86
N GLU A 52 10.19 -6.18 -1.42
CA GLU A 52 9.50 -5.27 -0.51
C GLU A 52 10.28 -5.08 0.80
N ASP A 53 10.83 -6.13 1.42
CA ASP A 53 11.61 -6.02 2.65
C ASP A 53 12.87 -5.15 2.49
N LYS A 54 13.56 -5.27 1.34
CA LYS A 54 14.73 -4.45 1.04
C LYS A 54 14.38 -2.99 0.80
N ASP A 55 13.29 -2.75 0.09
CA ASP A 55 12.84 -1.41 -0.28
C ASP A 55 12.21 -0.68 0.94
N PHE A 56 11.55 -1.42 1.85
CA PHE A 56 10.81 -0.89 3.01
C PHE A 56 11.49 -1.20 4.34
N LYS A 57 12.73 -0.75 4.52
CA LYS A 57 13.45 -0.93 5.79
C LYS A 57 12.87 -0.20 7.02
N PHE A 58 11.73 0.51 6.92
CA PHE A 58 11.32 1.47 7.95
C PHE A 58 9.84 1.74 8.24
N CYS A 59 8.89 0.87 7.89
CA CYS A 59 7.52 1.18 8.27
C CYS A 59 6.65 -0.07 8.47
N GLY A 60 6.04 -0.18 9.67
CA GLY A 60 5.10 -1.22 10.08
C GLY A 60 3.76 -1.15 9.33
N VAL A 61 3.82 -1.03 8.01
CA VAL A 61 2.68 -0.92 7.11
C VAL A 61 2.08 -2.31 6.93
N LYS A 62 0.88 -2.48 7.49
CA LYS A 62 0.12 -3.72 7.45
C LYS A 62 -0.38 -4.11 6.05
N ARG A 63 -0.58 -3.13 5.15
CA ARG A 63 -1.08 -3.33 3.79
C ARG A 63 -0.50 -2.30 2.83
N MET A 64 0.13 -2.74 1.75
CA MET A 64 0.48 -1.87 0.64
C MET A 64 -0.79 -1.49 -0.14
N ARG A 65 -1.12 -0.20 -0.17
CA ARG A 65 -2.09 0.31 -1.16
C ARG A 65 -1.34 0.45 -2.47
N HIS A 66 -1.80 -0.23 -3.51
CA HIS A 66 -1.38 0.11 -4.86
C HIS A 66 -2.06 1.45 -5.18
N GLU A 67 -1.32 2.54 -5.06
CA GLU A 67 -1.87 3.85 -5.36
C GLU A 67 -2.07 3.98 -6.87
N LYS A 68 -3.33 4.18 -7.28
CA LYS A 68 -3.73 4.33 -8.68
C LYS A 68 -3.22 5.63 -9.31
N TYR A 69 -2.57 6.49 -8.50
CA TYR A 69 -2.20 7.88 -8.79
C TYR A 69 -0.89 8.28 -8.06
N VAL A 70 0.17 7.49 -8.25
CA VAL A 70 1.47 7.72 -7.60
C VAL A 70 2.03 9.11 -7.94
N ASP A 71 1.89 9.50 -9.21
CA ASP A 71 2.30 10.80 -9.76
C ASP A 71 1.59 11.99 -9.10
N ILE A 72 0.28 11.89 -8.91
CA ILE A 72 -0.52 12.93 -8.24
C ILE A 72 -0.16 12.99 -6.76
N TYR A 73 0.05 11.84 -6.11
CA TYR A 73 0.44 11.80 -4.71
C TYR A 73 1.81 12.46 -4.51
N GLU A 74 2.77 12.15 -5.37
CA GLU A 74 4.12 12.73 -5.36
C GLU A 74 4.10 14.24 -5.56
N ALA A 75 3.41 14.74 -6.60
CA ALA A 75 3.30 16.17 -6.87
C ALA A 75 2.62 16.94 -5.72
N VAL A 76 1.61 16.33 -5.09
CA VAL A 76 0.92 16.93 -3.93
C VAL A 76 1.82 16.91 -2.69
N LEU A 77 2.62 15.86 -2.49
CA LEU A 77 3.58 15.75 -1.40
C LEU A 77 4.70 16.79 -1.53
N GLU A 78 5.27 16.96 -2.72
CA GLU A 78 6.28 17.99 -2.99
C GLU A 78 5.74 19.40 -2.70
N TRP A 79 4.53 19.70 -3.21
CA TRP A 79 3.87 20.97 -2.90
C TRP A 79 3.65 21.14 -1.39
N PHE A 80 3.25 20.07 -0.69
CA PHE A 80 3.04 20.13 0.75
C PHE A 80 4.33 20.42 1.52
N ILE A 81 5.44 19.76 1.16
CA ILE A 81 6.76 20.00 1.77
C ILE A 81 7.18 21.45 1.57
N THR A 82 7.02 22.00 0.35
CA THR A 82 7.38 23.40 0.07
C THR A 82 6.53 24.42 0.84
N VAL A 83 5.24 24.14 1.06
CA VAL A 83 4.36 25.00 1.87
C VAL A 83 4.68 24.91 3.36
N ARG A 84 4.97 23.71 3.86
CA ARG A 84 5.36 23.48 5.26
C ARG A 84 6.70 24.13 5.59
N ALA A 85 7.67 24.07 4.67
CA ALA A 85 8.96 24.76 4.79
C ALA A 85 8.81 26.28 4.93
N LYS A 86 7.73 26.85 4.36
CA LYS A 86 7.39 28.28 4.46
C LYS A 86 6.62 28.65 5.74
N LYS A 87 6.52 27.76 6.74
CA LYS A 87 5.87 28.00 8.06
C LYS A 87 4.38 28.43 8.02
N PHE A 88 3.64 28.14 6.95
CA PHE A 88 2.19 28.36 6.95
C PHE A 88 1.45 27.15 7.55
N LEU A 89 0.74 27.33 8.67
CA LEU A 89 -0.25 26.38 9.23
C LEU A 89 -1.65 27.01 9.17
N PRO A 90 -2.79 26.26 9.04
CA PRO A 90 -2.99 24.81 9.11
C PRO A 90 -3.50 24.18 7.80
N VAL A 91 -3.22 22.88 7.62
CA VAL A 91 -3.21 22.16 6.33
C VAL A 91 -4.37 21.17 6.14
N ASP A 92 -5.04 20.71 7.19
CA ASP A 92 -5.86 19.50 7.06
C ASP A 92 -7.10 19.66 6.17
N LEU A 93 -7.80 20.80 6.25
CA LEU A 93 -9.02 21.01 5.45
C LEU A 93 -8.70 21.41 4.00
N ARG A 94 -7.61 22.16 3.78
CA ARG A 94 -7.22 22.66 2.46
C ARG A 94 -6.54 21.60 1.59
N PHE A 95 -5.89 20.62 2.21
CA PHE A 95 -5.24 19.52 1.50
C PHE A 95 -6.27 18.61 0.81
N ASN A 96 -7.30 18.18 1.53
CA ASN A 96 -8.39 17.36 0.98
C ASN A 96 -9.17 18.10 -0.13
N THR A 97 -9.44 19.39 0.04
CA THR A 97 -10.13 20.20 -0.97
C THR A 97 -9.26 20.40 -2.21
N ARG A 98 -7.95 20.60 -2.08
CA ARG A 98 -7.04 20.69 -3.23
C ARG A 98 -6.89 19.36 -3.96
N GLN A 99 -6.80 18.24 -3.25
CA GLN A 99 -6.78 16.91 -3.89
C GLN A 99 -8.07 16.65 -4.68
N LYS A 100 -9.23 17.04 -4.16
CA LYS A 100 -10.51 16.96 -4.88
C LYS A 100 -10.52 17.87 -6.12
N ASN A 101 -10.05 19.12 -6.00
CA ASN A 101 -10.04 20.06 -7.12
C ASN A 101 -9.06 19.64 -8.22
N LEU A 102 -7.87 19.13 -7.87
CA LEU A 102 -6.92 18.60 -8.85
C LEU A 102 -7.46 17.36 -9.55
N ARG A 103 -8.14 16.46 -8.82
CA ARG A 103 -8.86 15.31 -9.40
C ARG A 103 -9.93 15.76 -10.41
N ILE A 104 -10.76 16.74 -10.07
CA ILE A 104 -11.79 17.30 -10.96
C ILE A 104 -11.16 17.92 -12.22
N ILE A 105 -10.11 18.72 -12.06
CA ILE A 105 -9.40 19.35 -13.20
C ILE A 105 -8.80 18.30 -14.14
N TRP A 106 -8.29 17.20 -13.60
CA TRP A 106 -7.70 16.12 -14.39
C TRP A 106 -8.77 15.28 -15.11
N GLU A 107 -9.90 14.99 -14.45
CA GLU A 107 -11.06 14.33 -15.07
C GLU A 107 -11.65 15.16 -16.22
N LEU A 108 -11.73 16.50 -16.06
CA LEU A 108 -12.17 17.42 -17.11
C LEU A 108 -11.18 17.51 -18.28
N LYS A 109 -9.87 17.30 -18.05
CA LYS A 109 -8.86 17.26 -19.12
C LYS A 109 -8.88 15.98 -19.95
N ILE A 110 -9.40 14.88 -19.42
CA ILE A 110 -9.49 13.58 -20.13
C ILE A 110 -10.81 13.45 -20.94
N TYR A 111 -11.85 14.24 -20.64
CA TYR A 111 -13.10 14.29 -21.41
C TYR A 111 -13.46 15.69 -21.99
N PRO A 112 -12.67 16.30 -22.90
CA PRO A 112 -13.14 17.48 -23.64
C PRO A 112 -13.94 17.11 -24.91
N THR A 113 -14.10 15.83 -25.25
CA THR A 113 -14.62 15.41 -26.58
C THR A 113 -16.06 14.86 -26.60
N ALA A 114 -16.93 15.27 -25.67
CA ALA A 114 -18.32 14.77 -25.65
C ALA A 114 -19.41 15.83 -25.46
N ILE A 115 -19.11 17.12 -25.56
CA ILE A 115 -20.14 18.17 -25.65
C ILE A 115 -19.70 19.23 -26.66
N GLY A 116 -20.14 19.08 -27.90
CA GLY A 116 -19.95 20.10 -28.93
C GLY A 116 -19.81 19.55 -30.34
N CYS A 117 -20.89 19.00 -30.89
CA CYS A 117 -21.33 19.10 -32.29
C CYS A 117 -22.80 18.68 -32.35
#